data_AF-A0A848WSS9-F1
#
_entry.id   AF-A0A848WSS9-F1
#
_cell.length_a   1.000
_cell.length_b   1.000
_cell.length_c   1.000
_cell.angle_alpha   90.00
_cell.angle_beta   90.00
_cell.angle_gamma   90.00
#
_symmetry.space_group_name_H-M   'P 1'
#
loop_
_entity.id
_entity.type
_entity.pdbx_description
1 polymer ?
#
loop_
_entity_poly.entity_id
_entity_poly.type
_entity_poly.pdbx_seq_one_letter_code
_entity_poly.pdbx_strand_id
1 'polypeptide(L)'
;ALTLLNDPVFFECAEILGRSTFQSHGEKSEELIREIFLRCLNREPTAAEVATLESAHRDFLSETKNPELAGIALARVVMNLDEFISRD
;
A
#
# COMPACT_ATOMS: atom_id res chain seq x y z
N ALA A 1 0.91 17.96 0.80
CA ALA A 1 -0.18 17.09 0.33
C ALA A 1 -0.21 15.87 1.24
N LEU A 2 -1.06 15.90 2.26
CA LEU A 2 -1.23 14.88 3.31
C LEU A 2 -2.74 14.76 3.59
N THR A 3 -3.54 14.85 2.53
CA THR A 3 -4.94 15.27 2.57
C THR A 3 -5.83 14.43 1.65
N LEU A 4 -5.56 13.15 1.48
CA LEU A 4 -6.51 12.22 0.85
C LEU A 4 -6.56 10.93 1.68
N LEU A 5 -7.23 11.04 2.83
CA LEU A 5 -7.71 9.93 3.67
C LEU A 5 -9.12 10.24 4.21
N ASN A 6 -9.90 11.06 3.48
CA ASN A 6 -11.16 11.58 4.00
C ASN A 6 -12.41 10.85 3.50
N ASP A 7 -12.28 9.82 2.66
CA ASP A 7 -13.43 9.00 2.27
C ASP A 7 -13.36 7.64 2.99
N PRO A 8 -14.30 7.34 3.91
CA PRO A 8 -14.31 6.12 4.71
C PRO A 8 -14.20 4.82 3.89
N VAL A 9 -14.71 4.84 2.65
CA VAL A 9 -14.69 3.66 1.77
C VAL A 9 -13.26 3.27 1.38
N PHE A 10 -12.37 4.24 1.16
CA PHE A 10 -10.98 3.95 0.82
C PHE A 10 -10.20 3.36 1.98
N PHE A 11 -10.59 3.70 3.22
CA PHE A 11 -9.98 3.10 4.40
C PHE A 11 -10.35 1.61 4.52
N GLU A 12 -11.63 1.26 4.33
CA GLU A 12 -12.09 -0.12 4.38
C GLU A 12 -11.48 -0.97 3.24
N CYS A 13 -11.45 -0.44 2.02
CA CYS A 13 -10.79 -1.11 0.90
C CYS A 13 -9.30 -1.35 1.18
N ALA A 14 -8.58 -0.35 1.70
CA ALA A 14 -7.17 -0.49 2.02
C ALA A 14 -6.91 -1.45 3.18
N GLU A 15 -7.82 -1.50 4.16
CA GLU A 15 -7.74 -2.47 5.25
C GLU A 15 -7.88 -3.90 4.72
N ILE A 16 -8.93 -4.17 3.93
CA ILE A 16 -9.17 -5.50 3.36
C ILE A 16 -8.02 -5.90 2.43
N LEU A 17 -7.58 -4.99 1.56
CA LEU A 17 -6.47 -5.26 0.65
C LEU A 17 -5.19 -5.56 1.43
N GLY A 18 -4.75 -4.66 2.30
CA GLY A 18 -3.52 -4.80 3.07
C GLY A 18 -3.51 -6.08 3.92
N ARG A 19 -4.63 -6.38 4.58
CA ARG A 19 -4.82 -7.62 5.35
C ARG A 19 -4.72 -8.87 4.47
N SER A 20 -5.44 -8.91 3.35
CA SER A 20 -5.45 -10.08 2.46
C SER A 20 -4.08 -10.36 1.83
N THR A 21 -3.36 -9.30 1.44
CA THR A 21 -2.02 -9.42 0.88
C THR A 21 -1.01 -9.84 1.95
N PHE A 22 -1.10 -9.28 3.16
CA PHE A 22 -0.26 -9.69 4.28
C PHE A 22 -0.49 -11.15 4.67
N GLN A 23 -1.73 -11.63 4.69
CA GLN A 23 -2.02 -13.06 4.93
C GLN A 23 -1.41 -13.98 3.87
N SER A 24 -1.29 -13.51 2.63
CA SER A 24 -0.77 -14.30 1.50
C SER A 24 0.76 -14.30 1.43
N HIS A 25 1.41 -13.16 1.70
CA HIS A 25 2.86 -12.98 1.49
C HIS A 25 3.67 -12.79 2.78
N GLY A 26 3.00 -12.53 3.92
CA GLY A 26 3.64 -12.25 5.20
C GLY A 26 4.49 -10.97 5.16
N GLU A 27 5.69 -11.05 5.74
CA GLU A 27 6.64 -9.93 5.83
C GLU A 27 7.48 -9.73 4.54
N LYS A 28 7.11 -10.38 3.43
CA LYS A 28 7.79 -10.21 2.14
C LYS A 28 7.35 -8.89 1.49
N SER A 29 7.99 -7.79 1.88
CA SER A 29 7.66 -6.43 1.46
C SER A 29 7.52 -6.26 -0.05
N GLU A 30 8.46 -6.82 -0.82
CA GLU A 30 8.47 -6.69 -2.28
C GLU A 30 7.25 -7.36 -2.93
N GLU A 31 6.92 -8.59 -2.51
CA GLU A 31 5.76 -9.33 -3.00
C GLU A 31 4.44 -8.64 -2.61
N LEU A 32 4.40 -8.09 -1.39
CA LEU A 32 3.26 -7.30 -0.91
C LEU A 32 3.07 -6.03 -1.75
N ILE A 33 4.15 -5.33 -2.09
CA ILE A 33 4.13 -4.14 -2.96
C ILE A 33 3.62 -4.49 -4.35
N ARG A 34 4.15 -5.55 -4.97
CA ARG A 34 3.74 -6.00 -6.31
C ARG A 34 2.26 -6.36 -6.36
N GLU A 35 1.78 -7.16 -5.41
CA GLU A 35 0.37 -7.57 -5.38
C GLU A 35 -0.57 -6.37 -5.20
N ILE A 36 -0.22 -5.41 -4.35
CA ILE A 36 -1.00 -4.17 -4.18
C ILE A 36 -0.99 -3.35 -5.48
N PHE A 37 0.15 -3.23 -6.16
CA PHE A 37 0.25 -2.53 -7.45
C PHE A 37 -0.59 -3.17 -8.54
N LEU A 38 -0.54 -4.49 -8.67
CA LEU A 38 -1.33 -5.22 -9.65
C LEU A 38 -2.82 -5.05 -9.39
N ARG A 39 -3.26 -5.10 -8.13
CA ARG A 39 -4.68 -4.95 -7.78
C ARG A 39 -5.22 -3.53 -7.91
N CYS A 40 -4.42 -2.51 -7.63
CA CYS A 40 -4.86 -1.11 -7.69
C CYS A 40 -4.62 -0.46 -9.05
N LEU A 41 -3.47 -0.73 -9.68
CA LEU A 41 -3.00 -0.01 -10.88
C LEU A 41 -2.94 -0.90 -12.14
N ASN A 42 -3.22 -2.19 -12.01
CA ASN A 42 -3.19 -3.17 -13.10
C ASN A 42 -1.85 -3.18 -13.88
N ARG A 43 -0.74 -2.94 -13.18
CA ARG A 43 0.62 -2.97 -13.72
C ARG A 43 1.63 -3.35 -12.64
N GLU A 44 2.81 -3.79 -13.08
CA GLU A 44 3.95 -3.97 -12.19
C GLU A 44 4.51 -2.61 -11.70
N PRO A 45 5.00 -2.53 -10.46
CA PRO A 45 5.76 -1.37 -9.99
C PRO A 45 7.10 -1.32 -10.71
N THR A 46 7.57 -0.10 -10.97
CA THR A 46 8.95 0.14 -11.41
C THR A 46 9.92 -0.05 -10.25
N ALA A 47 11.20 -0.28 -10.54
CA ALA A 47 12.23 -0.43 -9.51
C ALA A 47 12.34 0.79 -8.58
N ALA A 48 12.10 2.00 -9.10
CA ALA A 48 12.09 3.22 -8.29
C ALA A 48 10.89 3.24 -7.32
N GLU A 49 9.70 2.84 -7.78
CA GLU A 49 8.50 2.75 -6.95
C GLU A 49 8.65 1.72 -5.83
N VAL A 50 9.21 0.54 -6.15
CA VAL A 50 9.53 -0.49 -5.15
C VAL A 50 10.47 0.09 -4.08
N ALA A 51 11.57 0.71 -4.47
CA ALA A 51 12.54 1.27 -3.52
C ALA A 51 11.92 2.35 -2.60
N THR A 52 11.08 3.23 -3.15
CA THR A 52 10.36 4.24 -2.36
C THR A 52 9.36 3.60 -1.38
N LEU A 53 8.59 2.62 -1.84
CA LEU A 53 7.56 1.96 -1.04
C LEU A 53 8.14 1.03 0.02
N GLU A 54 9.28 0.39 -0.24
CA GLU A 54 10.02 -0.35 0.77
C GLU A 54 10.54 0.57 1.88
N SER A 55 11.00 1.79 1.52
CA SER A 55 11.38 2.78 2.52
C SER A 55 10.18 3.18 3.38
N ALA A 56 9.05 3.53 2.75
CA ALA A 56 7.83 3.87 3.48
C ALA A 56 7.33 2.70 4.35
N HIS A 57 7.41 1.46 3.86
CA HIS A 57 7.01 0.28 4.62
C HIS A 57 7.89 0.07 5.86
N ARG A 58 9.20 0.29 5.76
CA ARG A 58 10.10 0.27 6.93
C ARG A 58 9.74 1.36 7.94
N ASP A 59 9.40 2.55 7.48
CA ASP A 59 8.98 3.66 8.34
C ASP A 59 7.68 3.28 9.07
N PHE A 60 6.67 2.76 8.36
CA PHE A 60 5.43 2.28 8.96
C PHE A 60 5.63 1.11 9.94
N LEU A 61 6.53 0.18 9.64
CA LEU A 61 6.88 -0.90 10.57
C LEU A 61 7.48 -0.35 11.86
N SER A 62 8.34 0.66 11.77
CA SER A 62 8.97 1.28 12.93
C SER A 62 7.97 2.04 13.83
N GLU A 63 6.99 2.70 13.21
CA GLU A 63 5.95 3.47 13.90
C GLU A 63 4.88 2.55 14.51
N THR A 64 4.35 1.62 13.72
CA THR A 64 3.21 0.78 14.12
C THR A 64 3.61 -0.41 14.99
N LYS A 65 4.85 -0.89 14.85
CA LYS A 65 5.36 -2.13 15.46
C LYS A 65 4.48 -3.36 15.15
N ASN A 66 3.67 -3.29 14.09
CA ASN A 66 2.78 -4.36 13.66
C ASN A 66 2.87 -4.49 12.13
N PRO A 67 3.43 -5.60 11.62
CA PRO A 67 3.59 -5.82 10.18
C PRO A 67 2.30 -5.77 9.37
N GLU A 68 1.19 -6.20 9.94
CA GLU A 68 -0.12 -6.15 9.28
C GLU A 68 -0.59 -4.69 9.11
N LEU A 69 -0.46 -3.87 10.16
CA LEU A 69 -0.82 -2.44 10.10
C LEU A 69 0.09 -1.67 9.13
N ALA A 70 1.37 -2.04 9.05
CA ALA A 70 2.29 -1.47 8.07
C ALA A 70 1.90 -1.84 6.62
N GLY A 71 1.38 -3.06 6.40
CA GLY A 71 0.82 -3.47 5.11
C GLY A 71 -0.45 -2.69 4.72
N ILE A 72 -1.33 -2.44 5.69
CA ILE A 72 -2.53 -1.60 5.47
C ILE A 72 -2.14 -0.15 5.12
N ALA A 73 -1.17 0.42 5.84
CA ALA A 73 -0.66 1.76 5.54
C ALA A 73 -0.08 1.84 4.13
N LEU A 74 0.62 0.80 3.68
CA LEU A 74 1.15 0.71 2.33
C LEU A 74 0.04 0.67 1.27
N ALA A 75 -1.01 -0.14 1.49
CA ALA A 75 -2.16 -0.22 0.60
C ALA A 75 -2.83 1.16 0.42
N ARG A 76 -2.94 1.95 1.48
CA ARG A 76 -3.47 3.32 1.42
C ARG A 76 -2.63 4.23 0.53
N VAL A 77 -1.30 4.15 0.64
CA VAL A 77 -0.39 4.95 -0.20
C VAL A 77 -0.58 4.62 -1.68
N VAL A 78 -0.70 3.33 -2.03
CA VAL A 78 -0.85 2.93 -3.44
C VAL A 78 -2.25 3.25 -3.98
N MET A 79 -3.31 3.08 -3.19
CA MET A 79 -4.66 3.51 -3.60
C MET A 79 -4.74 5.02 -3.83
N ASN A 80 -4.05 5.81 -3.01
CA ASN A 80 -3.97 7.26 -3.23
C ASN A 80 -3.21 7.61 -4.53
N LEU A 81 -2.24 6.79 -4.93
CA LEU A 81 -1.56 6.94 -6.22
C LEU A 81 -2.50 6.62 -7.38
N ASP A 82 -3.32 5.56 -7.27
CA ASP A 82 -4.36 5.23 -8.25
C ASP A 82 -5.36 6.37 -8.44
N GLU A 83 -5.84 6.93 -7.33
CA GLU A 83 -6.77 8.06 -7.37
C GLU A 83 -6.18 9.25 -8.14
N PHE A 84 -4.90 9.57 -7.91
CA PHE A 84 -4.23 10.66 -8.61
C PHE A 84 -4.09 10.37 -10.11
N ILE A 85 -3.79 9.13 -10.50
CA ILE A 85 -3.64 8.73 -11.91
C ILE A 85 -4.99 8.71 -12.63
N SER A 86 -6.05 8.24 -11.96
CA SER A 86 -7.37 8.03 -12.56
C SER A 86 -8.24 9.29 -12.64
N ARG A 87 -7.81 10.40 -12.02
CA ARG A 87 -8.56 11.68 -12.00
C ARG A 87 -8.14 12.69 -13.07
N ASP A 88 -7.20 12.36 -13.95
CA ASP A 88 -6.78 13.17 -15.12
C ASP A 88 -7.47 12.69 -16.41
#